data_AF-A0A2D7ASN2-F1
#
_entry.id   AF-A0A2D7ASN2-F1
#
_cell.length_a   1.000
_cell.length_b   1.000
_cell.length_c   1.000
_cell.angle_alpha   90.00
_cell.angle_beta   90.00
_cell.angle_gamma   90.00
#
_symmetry.space_group_name_H-M   'P 1'
#
loop_
_entity.id
_entity.type
_entity.pdbx_description
1 polymer ?
#
loop_
_entity_poly.entity_id
_entity_poly.type
_entity_poly.pdbx_seq_one_letter_code
_entity_poly.pdbx_strand_id
1 'polypeptide(L)'
;MRDLSIGGETKAAKAKVAELIKKVNLKEHEADEVEAKAAAYVFSTGDDHALAAMHMYRVLQRMDDVANACEKAANAFLPSLSR
;
A
#
# COMPACT_ATOMS: atom_id res chain seq x y z
N MET A 1 8.48 42.20 -0.98
CA MET A 1 9.24 41.05 -0.43
C MET A 1 8.32 40.10 0.35
N ARG A 2 7.18 39.67 -0.23
CA ARG A 2 6.14 38.90 0.50
C ARG A 2 5.69 37.60 -0.18
N ASP A 3 6.37 37.15 -1.25
CA ASP A 3 5.94 35.95 -2.00
C ASP A 3 6.79 34.70 -1.74
N LEU A 4 7.92 34.81 -1.04
CA LEU A 4 8.82 33.67 -0.81
C LEU A 4 8.30 32.70 0.29
N SER A 5 7.53 33.19 1.26
CA SER A 5 7.00 32.36 2.37
C SER A 5 5.93 31.39 1.89
N ILE A 6 4.99 31.87 1.06
CA ILE A 6 3.85 31.09 0.56
C ILE A 6 4.32 29.99 -0.41
N GLY A 7 5.31 30.30 -1.27
CA GLY A 7 5.91 29.32 -2.18
C GLY A 7 6.72 28.23 -1.47
N GLY A 8 7.47 28.58 -0.42
CA GLY A 8 8.28 27.63 0.36
C GLY A 8 7.43 26.63 1.15
N GLU A 9 6.39 27.11 1.83
CA GLU A 9 5.43 26.27 2.57
C GLU A 9 4.70 25.29 1.65
N THR A 10 4.29 25.74 0.46
CA THR A 10 3.63 24.90 -0.54
C THR A 10 4.56 23.83 -1.11
N LYS A 11 5.84 24.15 -1.33
CA LYS A 11 6.85 23.18 -1.79
C LYS A 11 7.13 22.11 -0.73
N ALA A 12 7.27 22.51 0.53
CA ALA A 12 7.47 21.57 1.64
C ALA A 12 6.25 20.64 1.81
N ALA A 13 5.03 21.18 1.71
CA ALA A 13 3.80 20.39 1.76
C ALA A 13 3.72 19.36 0.62
N LYS A 14 4.01 19.76 -0.63
CA LYS A 14 4.03 18.84 -1.78
C LYS A 14 5.09 17.75 -1.61
N ALA A 15 6.28 18.10 -1.15
CA ALA A 15 7.33 17.11 -0.87
C ALA A 15 6.88 16.11 0.20
N LYS A 16 6.16 16.58 1.23
CA LYS A 16 5.65 15.71 2.28
C LYS A 16 4.58 14.74 1.77
N VAL A 17 3.65 15.23 0.95
CA VAL A 17 2.63 14.39 0.31
C VAL A 17 3.28 13.34 -0.58
N ALA A 18 4.25 13.72 -1.41
CA ALA A 18 4.98 12.77 -2.26
C ALA A 18 5.72 11.69 -1.45
N GLU A 19 6.35 12.07 -0.33
CA GLU A 19 7.00 11.13 0.60
C GLU A 19 5.99 10.13 1.19
N LEU A 20 4.80 10.61 1.60
CA LEU A 20 3.76 9.77 2.18
C LEU A 20 3.16 8.81 1.14
N ILE A 21 2.90 9.27 -0.09
CA ILE A 21 2.45 8.40 -1.19
C ILE A 21 3.47 7.28 -1.41
N LYS A 22 4.75 7.63 -1.55
CA LYS A 22 5.81 6.63 -1.71
C LYS A 22 5.82 5.60 -0.57
N LYS A 23 5.66 6.04 0.67
CA LYS A 23 5.62 5.12 1.83
C LYS A 23 4.44 4.17 1.78
N VAL A 24 3.26 4.64 1.36
CA VAL A 24 2.07 3.78 1.22
C VAL A 24 2.31 2.73 0.14
N ASN A 25 2.82 3.14 -1.03
CA ASN A 25 3.08 2.20 -2.14
C ASN A 25 4.15 1.15 -1.75
N LEU A 26 5.18 1.55 -1.01
CA LEU A 26 6.16 0.58 -0.49
C LEU A 26 5.54 -0.41 0.51
N LYS A 27 4.57 0.05 1.31
CA LYS A 27 3.89 -0.81 2.30
C LYS A 27 2.90 -1.77 1.67
N GLU A 28 2.21 -1.35 0.61
CA GLU A 28 1.38 -2.26 -0.20
C GLU A 28 2.25 -3.33 -0.85
N HIS A 29 3.35 -2.96 -1.51
CA HIS A 29 4.26 -3.95 -2.10
C HIS A 29 4.84 -4.95 -1.08
N GLU A 30 5.21 -4.48 0.12
CA GLU A 30 5.61 -5.36 1.22
C GLU A 30 4.48 -6.32 1.65
N ALA A 31 3.22 -5.86 1.61
CA ALA A 31 2.05 -6.68 1.93
C ALA A 31 1.81 -7.77 0.88
N ASP A 32 1.87 -7.43 -0.41
CA ASP A 32 1.78 -8.38 -1.53
C ASP A 32 2.82 -9.51 -1.41
N GLU A 33 4.08 -9.14 -1.11
CA GLU A 33 5.13 -10.12 -0.93
C GLU A 33 4.85 -11.09 0.23
N VAL A 34 4.32 -10.58 1.34
CA VAL A 34 3.96 -11.38 2.51
C VAL A 34 2.77 -12.27 2.19
N GLU A 35 1.76 -11.76 1.50
CA GLU A 35 0.60 -12.53 1.04
C GLU A 35 1.04 -13.70 0.16
N ALA A 36 1.86 -13.44 -0.86
CA ALA A 36 2.36 -14.45 -1.78
C ALA A 36 3.16 -15.54 -1.06
N LYS A 37 4.06 -15.16 -0.14
CA LYS A 37 4.85 -16.10 0.68
C LYS A 37 3.94 -16.94 1.59
N ALA A 38 2.96 -16.31 2.24
CA ALA A 38 2.04 -16.99 3.14
C ALA A 38 1.10 -17.93 2.39
N ALA A 39 0.57 -17.53 1.24
CA ALA A 39 -0.26 -18.35 0.38
C ALA A 39 0.51 -19.58 -0.11
N ALA A 40 1.74 -19.39 -0.61
CA ALA A 40 2.60 -20.49 -1.04
C ALA A 40 2.84 -21.51 0.08
N TYR A 41 3.11 -21.04 1.30
CA TYR A 41 3.27 -21.92 2.46
C TYR A 41 1.99 -22.70 2.76
N VAL A 42 0.85 -22.00 2.86
CA VAL A 42 -0.48 -22.59 3.16
C VAL A 42 -0.85 -23.69 2.17
N PHE A 43 -0.58 -23.49 0.87
CA PHE A 43 -0.87 -24.51 -0.15
C PHE A 43 0.16 -25.64 -0.17
N SER A 44 1.41 -25.41 0.25
CA SER A 44 2.44 -26.46 0.34
C SER A 44 2.29 -27.40 1.53
N THR A 45 1.61 -26.96 2.60
CA THR A 45 1.44 -27.74 3.85
C THR A 45 -0.01 -28.12 4.14
N GLY A 46 -0.95 -27.72 3.28
CA GLY A 46 -2.39 -27.75 3.55
C GLY A 46 -3.14 -29.00 3.10
N ASP A 47 -2.47 -30.00 2.51
CA ASP A 47 -3.13 -31.14 1.87
C ASP A 47 -4.05 -31.92 2.82
N ASP A 48 -3.64 -32.12 4.07
CA ASP A 48 -4.44 -32.83 5.08
C ASP A 48 -5.63 -31.99 5.61
N HIS A 49 -5.61 -30.67 5.39
CA HIS A 49 -6.56 -29.69 5.94
C HIS A 49 -6.97 -28.63 4.91
N ALA A 50 -7.30 -29.06 3.69
CA ALA A 50 -7.56 -28.18 2.54
C ALA A 50 -8.59 -27.06 2.82
N LEU A 51 -9.63 -27.33 3.61
CA LEU A 51 -10.63 -26.31 3.96
C LEU A 51 -10.03 -25.19 4.83
N ALA A 52 -9.22 -25.54 5.82
CA ALA A 52 -8.55 -24.57 6.68
C ALA A 52 -7.53 -23.74 5.89
N ALA A 53 -6.79 -24.38 4.98
CA ALA A 53 -5.88 -23.71 4.05
C ALA A 53 -6.62 -22.67 3.19
N MET A 54 -7.75 -23.04 2.60
CA MET A 54 -8.59 -22.12 1.83
C MET A 54 -9.15 -20.95 2.67
N HIS A 55 -9.52 -21.20 3.92
CA HIS A 55 -9.95 -20.13 4.83
C HIS A 55 -8.82 -19.15 5.14
N MET A 56 -7.60 -19.66 5.41
CA MET A 56 -6.42 -18.83 5.66
C MET A 56 -6.09 -17.98 4.43
N TYR A 57 -6.09 -18.58 3.24
CA TYR A 57 -5.83 -17.85 2.00
C TYR A 57 -6.84 -16.71 1.77
N ARG A 58 -8.14 -16.95 2.01
CA ARG A 58 -9.15 -15.89 1.90
C ARG A 58 -8.94 -14.72 2.85
N VAL A 59 -8.38 -14.96 4.04
CA VAL A 59 -8.07 -13.89 4.99
C VAL A 59 -6.87 -13.08 4.51
N LEU A 60 -5.84 -13.74 3.96
CA LEU A 60 -4.68 -13.08 3.36
C LEU A 60 -5.08 -12.17 2.21
N GLN A 61 -5.89 -12.66 1.26
CA GLN A 61 -6.39 -11.86 0.14
C GLN A 61 -7.15 -10.60 0.59
N ARG A 62 -7.95 -10.69 1.67
CA ARG A 62 -8.67 -9.51 2.19
C ARG A 62 -7.73 -8.48 2.82
N MET A 63 -6.61 -8.92 3.37
CA MET A 63 -5.61 -8.01 3.91
C MET A 63 -4.89 -7.28 2.78
N ASP A 64 -4.58 -8.00 1.70
CA ASP A 64 -4.07 -7.43 0.45
C ASP A 64 -5.04 -6.41 -0.16
N ASP A 65 -6.33 -6.75 -0.28
CA ASP A 65 -7.37 -5.82 -0.77
C ASP A 65 -7.38 -4.48 -0.01
N VAL A 66 -7.15 -4.50 1.31
CA VAL A 66 -7.08 -3.28 2.14
C VAL A 66 -5.80 -2.50 1.84
N ALA A 67 -4.65 -3.16 1.71
CA ALA A 67 -3.39 -2.52 1.35
C ALA A 67 -3.48 -1.84 -0.03
N ASN A 68 -4.03 -2.56 -1.01
CA ASN A 68 -4.36 -2.07 -2.35
C ASN A 68 -5.29 -0.86 -2.34
N ALA A 69 -6.30 -0.85 -1.47
CA ALA A 69 -7.19 0.30 -1.33
C ALA A 69 -6.48 1.53 -0.77
N CYS A 70 -5.56 1.34 0.19
CA CYS A 70 -4.72 2.42 0.71
C CYS A 70 -3.80 3.00 -0.37
N GLU A 71 -3.17 2.13 -1.18
CA GLU A 71 -2.29 2.50 -2.30
C GLU A 71 -3.04 3.33 -3.36
N LYS A 72 -4.21 2.86 -3.80
CA LYS A 72 -5.10 3.60 -4.70
C LYS A 72 -5.51 4.96 -4.13
N ALA A 73 -5.87 5.02 -2.85
CA ALA A 73 -6.27 6.27 -2.19
C ALA A 73 -5.10 7.26 -2.10
N ALA A 74 -3.88 6.80 -1.82
CA ALA A 74 -2.68 7.63 -1.81
C ALA A 74 -2.33 8.13 -3.22
N ASN A 75 -2.34 7.25 -4.21
CA ASN A 75 -2.03 7.57 -5.60
C ASN A 75 -3.03 8.56 -6.22
N ALA A 76 -4.27 8.63 -5.72
CA ALA A 76 -5.24 9.65 -6.13
C ALA A 76 -4.78 11.09 -5.85
N PHE A 77 -3.79 11.30 -4.98
CA PHE A 77 -3.19 12.62 -4.72
C PHE A 77 -2.07 13.00 -5.70
N LEU A 78 -1.56 12.08 -6.54
CA LEU A 78 -0.48 12.38 -7.50
C LEU A 78 -0.77 13.59 -8.41
N PRO A 79 -2.00 13.79 -8.95
CA PRO A 79 -2.30 14.97 -9.78
C PRO A 79 -2.16 16.30 -9.04
N SER A 80 -2.26 16.32 -7.71
CA SER A 80 -2.08 17.53 -6.90
C SER A 80 -0.63 18.00 -6.81
N LEU A 81 0.33 17.12 -7.13
CA LEU A 81 1.77 17.42 -7.07
C LEU A 81 2.27 18.13 -8.34
N SER A 82 1.62 17.90 -9.48
CA SER A 82 1.97 18.46 -10.79
C SER A 82 1.30 19.80 -11.12
N ARG A 83 0.37 20.25 -10.29
CA ARG A 83 -0.39 21.51 -10.47
C ARG A 83 0.31 22.69 -9.83
#